data_AF-A0A1H0X7Y5-F1
#
_entry.id   AF-A0A1H0X7Y5-F1
#
_cell.length_a   1.000
_cell.length_b   1.000
_cell.length_c   1.000
_cell.angle_alpha   90.00
_cell.angle_beta   90.00
_cell.angle_gamma   90.00
#
_symmetry.space_group_name_H-M   'P 1'
#
loop_
_entity.id
_entity.type
_entity.pdbx_description
1 polymer ?
#
loop_
_entity_poly.entity_id
_entity_poly.type
_entity_poly.pdbx_seq_one_letter_code
_entity_poly.pdbx_strand_id
1 'polypeptide(L)' 'MPDSMIYLSIAVAALIVVLHLWAIISVFRSNRSVGSKTLWALLIWIFPLVGLIAWVVAGPRGHNGHAQHGK' A
#
# COMPACT_ATOMS: atom_id res chain seq x y z
N MET A 1 -7.31 -0.59 35.47
CA MET A 1 -8.46 -0.88 34.60
C MET A 1 -7.91 -1.32 33.24
N PRO A 2 -7.69 -2.63 33.03
CA PRO A 2 -6.99 -3.20 31.87
C PRO A 2 -7.83 -3.29 30.59
N ASP A 3 -9.14 -3.08 30.67
CA ASP A 3 -10.09 -3.29 29.56
C ASP A 3 -9.85 -2.33 28.39
N SER A 4 -9.56 -1.06 28.66
CA SER A 4 -9.26 -0.05 27.64
C SER A 4 -8.02 -0.36 26.80
N MET A 5 -7.02 -1.01 27.40
CA MET A 5 -5.75 -1.36 26.73
C MET A 5 -5.98 -2.44 25.68
N ILE A 6 -6.92 -3.36 25.93
CA ILE A 6 -7.29 -4.43 25.00
C ILE A 6 -8.08 -3.86 23.81
N TYR A 7 -9.01 -2.94 24.05
CA TYR A 7 -9.74 -2.32 22.93
C TYR A 7 -8.82 -1.50 22.01
N LEU A 8 -7.84 -0.78 22.57
CA LEU A 8 -6.84 -0.06 21.79
C LEU A 8 -5.94 -0.99 20.97
N SER A 9 -5.48 -2.11 21.54
CA SER A 9 -4.64 -3.06 20.82
C SER A 9 -5.41 -3.77 19.69
N ILE A 10 -6.69 -4.10 19.91
CA ILE A 10 -7.57 -4.66 18.87
C ILE A 10 -7.76 -3.66 17.73
N ALA A 11 -8.00 -2.38 18.04
CA ALA A 11 -8.14 -1.33 17.03
C ALA A 11 -6.84 -1.16 16.21
N VAL A 12 -5.68 -1.17 16.86
CA VAL A 12 -4.37 -1.10 16.20
C VAL A 12 -4.13 -2.32 15.33
N ALA A 13 -4.41 -3.53 15.81
CA ALA A 13 -4.27 -4.76 15.04
C ALA A 13 -5.17 -4.76 13.80
N ALA A 14 -6.43 -4.34 13.94
CA ALA A 14 -7.36 -4.21 12.83
C ALA A 14 -6.86 -3.20 11.77
N LEU A 15 -6.33 -2.06 12.21
CA LEU A 15 -5.77 -1.05 11.32
C LEU A 15 -4.56 -1.59 10.53
N ILE A 16 -3.66 -2.32 11.20
CA ILE A 16 -2.49 -2.94 10.57
C ILE A 16 -2.91 -3.95 9.51
N VAL A 17 -3.92 -4.78 9.80
CA VAL A 17 -4.45 -5.77 8.85
C VAL A 17 -5.03 -5.07 7.62
N VAL A 18 -5.87 -4.06 7.81
CA VAL A 18 -6.46 -3.30 6.68
C VAL A 18 -5.37 -2.65 5.82
N LEU A 19 -4.35 -2.05 6.43
CA LEU A 19 -3.22 -1.46 5.72
C LEU A 19 -2.40 -2.50 4.94
N HIS A 20 -2.21 -3.70 5.50
CA HIS A 20 -1.53 -4.80 4.80
C HIS A 20 -2.31 -5.24 3.56
N LEU A 21 -3.62 -5.49 3.69
CA LEU A 21 -4.44 -5.88 2.55
C LEU A 21 -4.47 -4.79 1.47
N TRP A 22 -4.56 -3.53 1.88
CA TRP A 22 -4.60 -2.40 0.95
C TRP A 22 -3.29 -2.20 0.19
N ALA A 23 -2.14 -2.36 0.84
CA ALA A 23 -0.83 -2.33 0.19
C ALA A 23 -0.71 -3.43 -0.88
N ILE A 24 -1.15 -4.65 -0.57
CA ILE A 24 -1.19 -5.77 -1.51
C ILE A 24 -2.09 -5.43 -2.70
N ILE A 25 -3.35 -5.00 -2.46
CA ILE A 25 -4.29 -4.62 -3.52
C ILE A 25 -3.71 -3.51 -4.40
N SER A 26 -3.03 -2.52 -3.82
CA SER A 26 -2.38 -1.47 -4.61
C SER A 26 -1.28 -1.99 -5.52
N VAL A 27 -0.44 -2.90 -5.05
CA VAL A 27 0.63 -3.49 -5.86
C VAL A 27 0.00 -4.24 -7.04
N PHE A 28 -1.01 -5.08 -6.77
CA PHE A 28 -1.70 -5.85 -7.80
C PHE A 28 -2.42 -4.97 -8.83
N ARG A 29 -3.12 -3.91 -8.37
CA ARG A 29 -3.87 -2.98 -9.22
C ARG A 29 -3.00 -2.08 -10.11
N SER A 30 -1.69 -1.99 -9.84
CA SER A 30 -0.79 -1.19 -10.67
C SER A 30 -0.48 -1.90 -12.01
N ASN A 31 -0.96 -1.36 -13.13
CA ASN A 31 -0.68 -1.90 -14.48
C ASN A 31 0.65 -1.39 -15.05
N ARG A 32 1.68 -1.17 -14.20
CA ARG A 32 3.04 -0.80 -14.64
C ARG A 32 3.90 -2.06 -14.83
N SER A 33 4.97 -1.92 -15.63
CA SER A 33 5.90 -3.00 -15.97
C SER A 33 6.35 -3.81 -14.74
N VAL A 34 6.53 -5.12 -14.96
CA VAL A 34 6.79 -6.13 -13.92
C VAL A 34 7.92 -5.70 -12.98
N GLY A 35 8.98 -5.07 -13.48
CA GLY A 35 10.11 -4.59 -12.66
C GLY A 35 9.75 -3.55 -11.59
N SER A 36 8.82 -2.63 -11.88
CA SER A 36 8.37 -1.63 -10.89
C SER A 36 7.49 -2.26 -9.81
N LYS A 37 6.67 -3.24 -10.18
CA LYS A 37 5.86 -4.04 -9.26
C LYS A 37 6.73 -4.82 -8.27
N THR A 38 7.78 -5.49 -8.78
CA THR A 38 8.68 -6.30 -7.97
C THR A 38 9.52 -5.45 -7.02
N LEU A 39 10.00 -4.27 -7.45
CA LEU A 39 10.76 -3.37 -6.58
C LEU A 39 9.93 -2.85 -5.40
N TRP A 40 8.68 -2.44 -5.65
CA TRP A 40 7.76 -2.00 -4.60
C TRP A 40 7.38 -3.13 -3.64
N ALA A 41 7.11 -4.34 -4.18
CA ALA A 41 6.81 -5.50 -3.36
C ALA A 41 8.00 -5.88 -2.45
N LEU A 42 9.22 -5.89 -3.00
CA LEU A 42 10.43 -6.23 -2.25
C LEU A 42 10.74 -5.20 -1.15
N LEU A 43 10.49 -3.90 -1.40
CA LEU A 43 10.67 -2.83 -0.43
C LEU A 43 9.70 -2.94 0.75
N ILE A 44 8.42 -3.23 0.47
CA ILE A 44 7.40 -3.46 1.50
C ILE A 44 7.68 -4.73 2.30
N TRP A 45 8.23 -5.77 1.64
CA TRP A 45 8.53 -7.05 2.28
C TRP A 45 9.75 -7.00 3.20
N ILE A 46 10.82 -6.30 2.80
CA ILE A 46 12.03 -6.12 3.60
C ILE A 46 11.82 -5.14 4.75
N PHE A 47 11.00 -4.11 4.54
CA PHE A 47 10.79 -3.05 5.52
C PHE A 47 9.30 -2.65 5.61
N PRO A 48 8.50 -3.36 6.42
CA PRO A 48 7.03 -3.20 6.41
C PRO A 48 6.56 -1.80 6.76
N LEU A 49 7.27 -1.10 7.66
CA LEU A 49 6.92 0.27 8.06
C LEU A 49 7.40 1.32 7.05
N VAL A 50 8.65 1.24 6.62
CA VAL A 50 9.26 2.24 5.72
C VAL A 50 8.77 2.06 4.28
N GLY A 51 8.59 0.84 3.83
CA GLY A 51 8.01 0.53 2.52
C GLY A 51 6.58 1.04 2.39
N LEU A 52 5.79 1.00 3.46
CA LEU A 52 4.42 1.54 3.47
C LEU A 52 4.41 3.07 3.37
N ILE A 53 5.29 3.76 4.11
CA ILE A 53 5.42 5.22 4.06
C ILE A 53 5.87 5.68 2.67
N ALA A 54 6.91 5.04 2.12
CA ALA A 54 7.36 5.33 0.76
C ALA A 54 6.25 5.11 -0.27
N TRP A 55 5.45 4.04 -0.10
CA TRP A 55 4.34 3.71 -0.99
C TRP A 55 3.20 4.74 -0.91
N VAL A 56 2.92 5.33 0.25
CA VAL A 56 1.93 6.43 0.33
C VAL A 56 2.38 7.66 -0.46
N VAL A 57 3.68 7.96 -0.43
CA VAL A 57 4.26 9.15 -1.07
C VAL A 57 4.42 8.96 -2.58
N ALA A 58 5.02 7.85 -3.00
CA ALA A 58 5.45 7.61 -4.38
C ALA A 58 4.84 6.34 -5.00
N GLY A 59 3.91 5.70 -4.30
CA GLY A 59 3.27 4.47 -4.75
C GLY A 59 2.58 4.67 -6.10
N PRO A 60 2.46 3.60 -6.89
CA PRO A 60 2.02 3.66 -8.28
C PRO A 60 0.57 4.16 -8.38
N ARG A 61 0.40 5.48 -8.47
CA ARG A 61 -0.86 6.11 -8.86
C ARG A 61 -1.07 5.79 -10.35
N GLY A 62 -2.19 5.16 -10.67
CA GLY A 62 -2.58 4.85 -12.04
C GLY A 62 -2.56 6.14 -12.86
N HIS A 63 -1.64 6.24 -13.80
CA HIS A 63 -1.60 7.36 -14.73
C HIS A 63 -2.69 7.10 -15.76
N ASN A 64 -3.91 7.54 -15.46
CA ASN A 64 -4.96 7.64 -16.47
C ASN A 64 -4.58 8.81 -17.37
N GLY A 65 -3.65 8.56 -18.29
CA GLY A 65 -3.39 9.43 -19.43
C GLY A 65 -4.58 9.35 -20.38
N HIS A 66 -5.72 9.93 -20.00
CA HIS A 66 -6.72 10.39 -20.96
C HIS A 66 -6.22 11.71 -21.59
N ALA A 67 -5.10 11.60 -22.29
CA ALA A 67 -4.81 12.39 -23.47
C ALA A 67 -4.40 11.32 -24.47
N GLN A 68 -5.24 10.95 -25.43
CA GLN A 68 -5.50 11.85 -26.55
C GLN A 68 -6.94 11.75 -27.07
N HIS A 69 -7.65 12.86 -26.94
CA HIS A 69 -8.59 13.33 -27.94
C HIS A 69 -7.77 13.92 -29.09
N GLY A 70 -8.05 13.51 -30.34
CA GLY A 70 -7.77 14.36 -31.50
C GLY A 70 -7.22 13.67 -32.75
N LYS A 71 -8.15 13.44 -33.68
CA LYS A 71 -7.99 13.32 -35.15
C LYS A 71 -7.71 11.92 -35.69
#